data_AF-A0A3B0J7M7-F1
#
_entry.id   AF-A0A3B0J7M7-F1
#
_cell.length_a   1.000
_cell.length_b   1.000
_cell.length_c   1.000
_cell.angle_alpha   90.00
_cell.angle_beta   90.00
_cell.angle_gamma   90.00
#
_symmetry.space_group_name_H-M   'P 1'
#
loop_
_entity.id
_entity.type
_entity.pdbx_description
1 polymer ?
#
loop_
_entity_poly.entity_id
_entity_poly.type
_entity_poly.pdbx_seq_one_letter_code
_entity_poly.pdbx_strand_id
1 'polypeptide(L)'
;MSGLGVRNLLALSATAIGAFYLGSHTKRERLQQSSSHVIRHFPGLPTFGTVSAASLVPAANSANLTATPSRVSQIMKYGFPGLDHVRSHSDYVLSYDRRNRIPHWVFEHLTAESVARNDAVDRSKCDFKPDESIHPFFRSQNTDYRKSGFDRGHMAAAGNHRLHQKHCEETFYLSNMAPQVGQGFNRDAWNSLEMHVRKLTKSYTNVYVCTGPLYLPHKEDNGKMYVKYEVIGSNTVAVPTHFYKVIVGEATDHKLHMEAYVMPNKVISNDTPLNVFQVQPETIERAAGLLFFDQINRNQLTSINGNKI
;
A
#
# COMPACT_ATOMS: atom_id res chain seq x y z
N MET A 1 -11.19 0.02 -61.53
CA MET A 1 -12.33 -0.12 -60.62
C MET A 1 -11.92 0.42 -59.26
N SER A 2 -12.61 1.48 -58.84
CA SER A 2 -12.48 2.27 -57.61
C SER A 2 -12.61 1.41 -56.34
N GLY A 3 -11.96 1.67 -55.20
CA GLY A 3 -11.79 2.98 -54.54
C GLY A 3 -12.87 3.18 -53.45
N LEU A 4 -12.97 2.25 -52.48
CA LEU A 4 -13.89 2.34 -51.33
C LEU A 4 -13.19 1.78 -50.08
N GLY A 5 -12.68 2.63 -49.19
CA GLY A 5 -12.01 2.13 -47.97
C GLY A 5 -11.52 3.15 -46.94
N VAL A 6 -11.62 4.46 -47.20
CA VAL A 6 -11.05 5.49 -46.27
C VAL A 6 -12.11 6.48 -45.75
N ARG A 7 -13.36 6.45 -46.25
CA ARG A 7 -14.37 7.45 -45.89
C ARG A 7 -15.17 7.16 -44.60
N ASN A 8 -15.19 5.93 -44.10
CA ASN A 8 -16.03 5.57 -42.94
C ASN A 8 -15.37 5.76 -41.56
N LEU A 9 -14.04 5.78 -41.47
CA LEU A 9 -13.35 5.96 -40.18
C LEU A 9 -13.34 7.44 -39.71
N LEU A 10 -13.24 8.39 -40.65
CA LEU A 10 -13.26 9.83 -40.35
C LEU A 10 -14.66 10.33 -39.95
N ALA A 11 -15.72 9.69 -40.44
CA ALA A 11 -17.09 10.06 -40.10
C ALA A 11 -17.48 9.66 -38.65
N LEU A 12 -16.91 8.57 -38.13
CA LEU A 12 -17.18 8.08 -36.77
C LEU A 12 -16.43 8.88 -35.69
N SER A 13 -15.21 9.38 -35.98
CA SER A 13 -14.47 10.22 -35.05
C SER A 13 -15.04 11.64 -34.96
N ALA A 14 -15.51 12.21 -36.08
CA ALA A 14 -16.13 13.53 -36.11
C ALA A 14 -17.47 13.58 -35.35
N THR A 15 -18.29 12.52 -35.44
CA THR A 15 -19.57 12.44 -34.73
C THR A 15 -19.39 12.28 -33.22
N ALA A 16 -18.39 11.51 -32.77
CA ALA A 16 -18.09 11.36 -31.34
C ALA A 16 -17.60 12.67 -30.69
N ILE A 17 -16.77 13.45 -31.39
CA ILE A 17 -16.29 14.76 -30.90
C ILE A 17 -17.43 15.77 -30.90
N GLY A 18 -18.27 15.81 -31.94
CA GLY A 18 -19.43 16.68 -32.01
C GLY A 18 -20.43 16.44 -30.87
N ALA A 19 -20.72 15.17 -30.55
CA ALA A 19 -21.61 14.81 -29.44
C ALA A 19 -21.03 15.21 -28.06
N PHE A 20 -19.71 15.09 -27.87
CA PHE A 20 -19.04 15.51 -26.63
C PHE A 20 -19.11 17.04 -26.44
N TYR A 21 -18.83 17.82 -27.49
CA TYR A 21 -18.89 19.28 -27.41
C TYR A 21 -20.32 19.78 -27.22
N LEU A 22 -21.31 19.24 -27.94
CA LEU A 22 -22.72 19.62 -27.80
C LEU A 22 -23.27 19.25 -26.40
N GLY A 23 -22.90 18.09 -25.87
CA GLY A 23 -23.25 17.66 -24.51
C GLY A 23 -22.59 18.51 -23.42
N SER A 24 -21.34 18.96 -23.65
CA SER A 24 -20.65 19.86 -22.72
C SER A 24 -21.25 21.28 -22.71
N HIS A 25 -21.71 21.77 -23.86
CA HIS A 25 -22.32 23.11 -23.99
C HIS A 25 -23.71 23.17 -23.34
N THR A 26 -24.57 22.19 -23.63
CA THR A 26 -25.92 22.10 -23.04
C THR A 26 -25.89 21.90 -21.53
N LYS A 27 -24.87 21.20 -20.99
CA LYS A 27 -24.65 21.09 -19.54
C LYS A 27 -24.22 22.42 -18.91
N ARG A 28 -23.48 23.26 -19.65
CA ARG A 28 -23.05 24.60 -19.19
C ARG A 28 -24.20 25.61 -19.17
N GLU A 29 -25.07 25.57 -20.17
CA GLU A 29 -26.27 26.43 -20.22
C GLU A 29 -27.28 26.06 -19.13
N ARG A 30 -27.48 24.76 -18.82
CA ARG A 30 -28.32 24.33 -17.68
C ARG A 30 -27.79 24.79 -16.33
N LEU A 31 -26.47 24.90 -16.16
CA LEU A 31 -25.86 25.42 -14.94
C LEU A 31 -26.00 26.95 -14.84
N GLN A 32 -26.03 27.67 -15.97
CA GLN A 32 -26.28 29.11 -16.00
C GLN A 32 -27.75 29.48 -15.76
N GLN A 33 -28.71 28.62 -16.13
CA GLN A 33 -30.14 28.87 -15.88
C GLN A 33 -30.60 28.56 -14.45
N SER A 34 -29.80 27.87 -13.64
CA SER A 34 -30.13 27.51 -12.24
C SER A 34 -29.56 28.45 -11.19
N SER A 35 -28.99 29.60 -11.58
CA SER A 35 -28.38 30.57 -10.65
C SER A 35 -28.89 31.99 -10.89
N SER A 36 -30.18 32.20 -10.62
CA SER A 36 -30.74 33.54 -10.43
C SER A 36 -31.36 33.67 -9.04
N HIS A 37 -30.51 33.57 -8.02
CA HIS A 37 -30.78 34.20 -6.73
C HIS A 37 -29.66 35.22 -6.45
N VAL A 38 -30.09 36.46 -6.33
CA VAL A 38 -29.27 37.66 -6.14
C VAL A 38 -28.51 37.57 -4.81
N ILE A 39 -27.17 37.51 -4.87
CA ILE A 39 -26.30 37.70 -3.71
C ILE A 39 -25.64 39.08 -3.83
N ARG A 40 -25.99 39.97 -2.91
CA ARG A 40 -25.40 41.30 -2.75
C ARG A 40 -23.91 41.17 -2.38
N HIS A 41 -23.09 42.03 -2.97
CA HIS A 41 -21.65 42.20 -2.72
C HIS A 41 -21.29 42.31 -1.22
N PHE A 42 -20.27 41.55 -0.82
CA PHE A 42 -19.31 41.95 0.22
C PHE A 42 -17.90 41.49 -0.23
N PRO A 43 -16.85 42.31 -0.06
CA PRO A 43 -15.49 41.95 -0.45
C PRO A 43 -14.83 41.09 0.63
N GLY A 44 -14.26 39.97 0.24
CA GLY A 44 -13.52 39.09 1.15
C GLY A 44 -12.71 38.07 0.36
N LEU A 45 -11.46 38.41 0.08
CA LEU A 45 -10.45 37.44 -0.37
C LEU A 45 -10.33 36.32 0.66
N PRO A 46 -10.27 35.02 0.28
CA PRO A 46 -9.79 34.02 1.21
C PRO A 46 -8.30 34.27 1.43
N THR A 47 -7.98 34.77 2.61
CA THR A 47 -6.63 34.77 3.17
C THR A 47 -6.10 33.33 3.14
N PHE A 48 -4.86 33.19 2.70
CA PHE A 48 -4.06 31.98 2.90
C PHE A 48 -4.28 31.50 4.34
N GLY A 49 -4.68 30.23 4.50
CA GLY A 49 -4.81 29.60 5.80
C GLY A 49 -3.49 29.76 6.54
N THR A 50 -3.47 30.68 7.51
CA THR A 50 -2.38 30.84 8.44
C THR A 50 -2.21 29.52 9.17
N VAL A 51 -1.02 28.94 9.03
CA VAL A 51 -0.53 27.84 9.85
C VAL A 51 -0.85 28.20 11.30
N SER A 52 -1.65 27.39 11.98
CA SER A 52 -1.86 27.55 13.42
C SER A 52 -0.51 27.28 14.08
N ALA A 53 0.20 28.36 14.41
CA ALA A 53 1.39 28.30 15.22
C ALA A 53 1.04 27.60 16.52
N ALA A 54 1.85 26.61 16.90
CA ALA A 54 1.72 25.88 18.14
C ALA A 54 1.48 26.84 19.30
N SER A 55 0.30 26.74 19.93
CA SER A 55 0.09 27.36 21.22
C SER A 55 1.04 26.67 22.20
N LEU A 56 1.93 27.46 22.83
CA LEU A 56 2.79 26.97 23.89
C LEU A 56 1.90 26.48 25.04
N VAL A 57 1.77 25.16 25.17
CA VAL A 57 1.18 24.55 26.35
C VAL A 57 2.08 24.92 27.53
N PRO A 58 1.55 25.51 28.62
CA PRO A 58 2.33 25.74 29.82
C PRO A 58 2.93 24.41 30.26
N ALA A 59 4.20 24.40 30.65
CA ALA A 59 4.86 23.22 31.22
C ALA A 59 4.15 22.83 32.52
N ALA A 60 3.07 22.06 32.39
CA ALA A 60 2.44 21.38 33.49
C ALA A 60 3.32 20.19 33.84
N ASN A 61 3.76 20.22 35.09
CA ASN A 61 4.63 19.28 35.76
C ASN A 61 4.29 17.80 35.48
N SER A 62 5.35 16.98 35.54
CA SER A 62 5.38 15.52 35.40
C SER A 62 4.92 14.99 34.05
N ALA A 63 5.88 14.69 33.17
CA ALA A 63 5.67 13.67 32.15
C ALA A 63 5.15 12.42 32.86
N ASN A 64 3.96 11.97 32.50
CA ASN A 64 3.34 10.80 33.11
C ASN A 64 4.12 9.57 32.62
N LEU A 65 5.19 9.19 33.34
CA LEU A 65 6.10 8.08 33.02
C LEU A 65 5.41 6.70 33.08
N THR A 66 4.10 6.68 33.30
CA THR A 66 3.22 5.51 33.36
C THR A 66 2.27 5.39 32.16
N ALA A 67 2.32 6.32 31.19
CA ALA A 67 1.49 6.24 29.99
C ALA A 67 1.90 5.03 29.14
N THR A 68 0.98 4.08 28.95
CA THR A 68 1.20 2.94 28.05
C THR A 68 1.21 3.47 26.60
N PRO A 69 2.29 3.27 25.83
CA PRO A 69 2.36 3.75 24.45
C PRO A 69 1.26 3.10 23.61
N SER A 70 0.59 3.89 22.76
CA SER A 70 -0.42 3.35 21.85
C SER A 70 0.19 2.30 20.93
N ARG A 71 -0.57 1.27 20.54
CA ARG A 71 -0.05 0.22 19.65
C ARG A 71 0.51 0.78 18.34
N VAL A 72 -0.09 1.84 17.80
CA VAL A 72 0.44 2.58 16.63
C VAL A 72 1.85 3.11 16.88
N SER A 73 2.08 3.78 18.02
CA SER A 73 3.41 4.31 18.34
C SER A 73 4.47 3.22 18.47
N GLN A 74 4.07 2.03 18.91
CA GLN A 74 4.95 0.87 18.96
C GLN A 74 5.24 0.33 17.55
N ILE A 75 4.23 0.19 16.69
CA ILE A 75 4.41 -0.28 15.30
C ILE A 75 5.27 0.70 14.50
N MET A 76 5.01 1.99 14.64
CA MET A 76 5.63 3.08 13.87
C MET A 76 6.85 3.67 14.57
N LYS A 77 7.51 2.90 15.45
CA LYS A 77 8.69 3.31 16.23
C LYS A 77 9.75 4.00 15.36
N TYR A 78 9.93 3.53 14.14
CA TYR A 78 10.98 3.97 13.22
C TYR A 78 10.47 4.89 12.10
N GLY A 79 9.34 5.57 12.31
CA GLY A 79 8.81 6.57 11.39
C GLY A 79 7.77 6.02 10.41
N PHE A 80 7.06 6.94 9.76
CA PHE A 80 6.04 6.64 8.77
C PHE A 80 6.64 6.74 7.36
N PRO A 81 6.51 5.70 6.51
CA PRO A 81 7.05 5.78 5.15
C PRO A 81 6.47 6.90 4.28
N GLY A 82 5.22 7.28 4.57
CA GLY A 82 4.48 8.40 4.01
C GLY A 82 3.20 8.61 4.81
N LEU A 83 2.42 9.65 4.51
CA LEU A 83 1.24 10.01 5.33
C LEU A 83 -0.09 10.02 4.56
N ASP A 84 -0.13 9.53 3.32
CA ASP A 84 -1.38 9.49 2.55
C ASP A 84 -2.35 8.45 3.12
N HIS A 85 -3.55 8.91 3.48
CA HIS A 85 -4.68 8.09 3.92
C HIS A 85 -4.33 6.96 4.92
N VAL A 86 -3.57 7.32 5.97
CA VAL A 86 -3.14 6.37 7.01
C VAL A 86 -4.32 5.90 7.85
N ARG A 87 -4.35 4.59 8.12
CA ARG A 87 -5.32 3.90 8.96
C ARG A 87 -4.60 3.02 9.96
N SER A 88 -5.10 3.02 11.20
CA SER A 88 -4.67 2.09 12.23
C SER A 88 -5.67 0.95 12.33
N HIS A 89 -5.15 -0.28 12.27
CA HIS A 89 -5.85 -1.46 12.75
C HIS A 89 -5.33 -1.81 14.14
N SER A 90 -5.85 -2.89 14.72
CA SER A 90 -5.53 -3.30 16.08
C SER A 90 -4.07 -3.76 16.21
N ASP A 91 -3.46 -4.28 15.14
CA ASP A 91 -2.10 -4.86 15.19
C ASP A 91 -1.22 -4.60 13.94
N TYR A 92 -1.68 -3.74 13.02
CA TYR A 92 -0.88 -3.22 11.91
C TYR A 92 -1.34 -1.80 11.53
N VAL A 93 -0.49 -1.08 10.80
CA VAL A 93 -0.79 0.26 10.25
C VAL A 93 -0.75 0.19 8.73
N LEU A 94 -1.63 0.91 8.06
CA LEU A 94 -1.77 0.88 6.60
C LEU A 94 -1.88 2.30 6.05
N SER A 95 -1.23 2.58 4.93
CA SER A 95 -1.48 3.76 4.09
C SER A 95 -2.13 3.30 2.79
N TYR A 96 -3.28 3.88 2.44
CA TYR A 96 -4.11 3.38 1.35
C TYR A 96 -4.01 4.25 0.09
N ASP A 97 -3.64 3.65 -1.04
CA ASP A 97 -3.66 4.32 -2.34
C ASP A 97 -5.08 4.29 -2.92
N ARG A 98 -5.81 5.39 -2.71
CA ARG A 98 -7.17 5.56 -3.25
C ARG A 98 -7.22 5.50 -4.78
N ARG A 99 -6.13 5.84 -5.48
CA ARG A 99 -6.04 5.79 -6.95
C ARG A 99 -5.86 4.35 -7.43
N ASN A 100 -5.06 3.55 -6.74
CA ASN A 100 -4.79 2.16 -7.16
C ASN A 100 -5.72 1.13 -6.49
N ARG A 101 -6.49 1.52 -5.47
CA ARG A 101 -7.41 0.67 -4.70
C ARG A 101 -6.71 -0.47 -3.96
N ILE A 102 -5.46 -0.24 -3.55
CA ILE A 102 -4.60 -1.14 -2.79
C ILE A 102 -3.73 -0.29 -1.83
N PRO A 103 -2.97 -0.87 -0.88
CA PRO A 103 -2.06 -0.10 -0.03
C PRO A 103 -0.95 0.61 -0.81
N HIS A 104 -0.55 1.79 -0.35
CA HIS A 104 0.81 2.30 -0.60
C HIS A 104 1.82 1.45 0.17
N TRP A 105 1.53 1.20 1.45
CA TRP A 105 2.33 0.37 2.33
C TRP A 105 1.51 -0.09 3.53
N VAL A 106 1.96 -1.17 4.16
CA VAL A 106 1.56 -1.59 5.51
C VAL A 106 2.79 -1.76 6.38
N PHE A 107 2.62 -1.56 7.67
CA PHE A 107 3.68 -1.66 8.66
C PHE A 107 3.23 -2.56 9.81
N GLU A 108 4.11 -3.50 10.18
CA GLU A 108 3.85 -4.49 11.21
C GLU A 108 5.04 -4.49 12.19
N HIS A 109 4.73 -4.69 13.48
CA HIS A 109 5.71 -4.96 14.52
C HIS A 109 5.42 -6.33 15.11
N LEU A 110 6.35 -7.25 14.92
CA LEU A 110 6.22 -8.67 15.23
C LEU A 110 7.12 -9.04 16.41
N THR A 111 6.59 -9.88 17.28
CA THR A 111 7.34 -10.56 18.34
C THR A 111 7.16 -12.06 18.19
N ALA A 112 7.97 -12.86 18.90
CA ALA A 112 7.79 -14.30 18.92
C ALA A 112 6.37 -14.70 19.37
N GLU A 113 5.78 -13.94 20.30
CA GLU A 113 4.43 -14.14 20.80
C GLU A 113 3.37 -13.84 19.72
N SER A 114 3.51 -12.71 18.99
CA SER A 114 2.46 -12.26 18.07
C SER A 114 2.27 -13.18 16.85
N VAL A 115 3.32 -13.91 16.47
CA VAL A 115 3.33 -14.82 15.31
C VAL A 115 3.18 -16.30 15.70
N ALA A 116 3.23 -16.61 17.00
CA ALA A 116 3.08 -17.97 17.50
C ALA A 116 1.71 -18.55 17.12
N ARG A 117 1.65 -19.88 16.97
CA ARG A 117 0.35 -20.55 16.80
C ARG A 117 -0.45 -20.34 18.08
N ASN A 118 -1.70 -19.90 17.91
CA ASN A 118 -2.65 -19.69 19.00
C ASN A 118 -3.96 -20.39 18.63
N ASP A 119 -4.37 -21.37 19.42
CA ASP A 119 -5.59 -22.15 19.16
C ASP A 119 -6.88 -21.34 19.36
N ALA A 120 -6.80 -20.15 19.98
CA ALA A 120 -7.90 -19.19 20.06
C ALA A 120 -8.08 -18.37 18.77
N VAL A 121 -7.15 -18.46 17.80
CA VAL A 121 -7.21 -17.75 16.52
C VAL A 121 -7.40 -18.74 15.38
N ASP A 122 -8.57 -18.69 14.77
CA ASP A 122 -8.98 -19.55 13.67
C ASP A 122 -9.15 -18.72 12.39
N ARG A 123 -8.18 -18.88 11.48
CA ARG A 123 -8.17 -18.19 10.17
C ARG A 123 -9.33 -18.62 9.28
N SER A 124 -9.92 -19.80 9.49
CA SER A 124 -11.04 -20.28 8.68
C SER A 124 -12.34 -19.49 8.91
N LYS A 125 -12.41 -18.74 10.02
CA LYS A 125 -13.52 -17.83 10.34
C LYS A 125 -13.38 -16.44 9.72
N CYS A 126 -12.29 -16.18 9.00
CA CYS A 126 -12.04 -14.87 8.40
C CYS A 126 -12.55 -14.81 6.97
N ASP A 127 -13.39 -13.82 6.68
CA ASP A 127 -13.91 -13.55 5.34
C ASP A 127 -13.29 -12.29 4.74
N PHE A 128 -12.90 -12.39 3.47
CA PHE A 128 -12.51 -11.23 2.68
C PHE A 128 -13.68 -10.27 2.54
N LYS A 129 -13.54 -9.05 3.05
CA LYS A 129 -14.62 -8.06 3.10
C LYS A 129 -14.14 -6.65 2.73
N PRO A 130 -14.98 -5.85 2.05
CA PRO A 130 -14.65 -4.46 1.79
C PRO A 130 -14.45 -3.68 3.10
N ASP A 131 -13.53 -2.71 3.08
CA ASP A 131 -13.36 -1.78 4.18
C ASP A 131 -14.36 -0.61 4.03
N GLU A 132 -15.40 -0.62 4.86
CA GLU A 132 -16.48 0.36 4.78
C GLU A 132 -16.06 1.79 5.15
N SER A 133 -14.92 1.95 5.82
CA SER A 133 -14.38 3.28 6.12
C SER A 133 -13.78 3.97 4.90
N ILE A 134 -13.45 3.22 3.84
CA ILE A 134 -12.95 3.77 2.57
C ILE A 134 -14.15 4.24 1.76
N HIS A 135 -14.10 5.49 1.28
CA HIS A 135 -15.17 6.04 0.42
C HIS A 135 -15.45 5.13 -0.79
N PRO A 136 -16.72 4.88 -1.17
CA PRO A 136 -17.08 3.90 -2.21
C PRO A 136 -16.32 4.03 -3.54
N PHE A 137 -15.99 5.24 -3.99
CA PHE A 137 -15.23 5.48 -5.24
C PHE A 137 -13.83 4.84 -5.26
N PHE A 138 -13.26 4.58 -4.09
CA PHE A 138 -11.89 4.12 -3.91
C PHE A 138 -11.83 2.73 -3.27
N ARG A 139 -12.97 2.06 -3.13
CA ARG A 139 -13.07 0.77 -2.44
C ARG A 139 -12.93 -0.36 -3.45
N SER A 140 -11.98 -1.26 -3.22
CA SER A 140 -11.94 -2.54 -3.92
C SER A 140 -13.03 -3.47 -3.37
N GLN A 141 -13.55 -4.34 -4.24
CA GLN A 141 -14.63 -5.28 -3.94
C GLN A 141 -14.23 -6.69 -4.33
N ASN A 142 -14.84 -7.69 -3.69
CA ASN A 142 -14.59 -9.10 -4.04
C ASN A 142 -14.90 -9.40 -5.51
N THR A 143 -15.83 -8.66 -6.12
CA THR A 143 -16.16 -8.75 -7.54
C THR A 143 -15.02 -8.32 -8.46
N ASP A 144 -14.12 -7.44 -8.02
CA ASP A 144 -12.98 -7.02 -8.83
C ASP A 144 -11.93 -8.13 -8.97
N TYR A 145 -11.79 -8.96 -7.93
CA TYR A 145 -10.86 -10.09 -7.90
C TYR A 145 -11.46 -11.38 -8.45
N ARG A 146 -12.80 -11.49 -8.50
CA ARG A 146 -13.47 -12.72 -8.94
C ARG A 146 -13.18 -12.98 -10.41
N LYS A 147 -12.54 -14.11 -10.71
CA LYS A 147 -12.15 -14.53 -12.07
C LYS A 147 -11.18 -13.56 -12.78
N SER A 148 -10.45 -12.74 -12.03
CA SER A 148 -9.41 -11.87 -12.62
C SER A 148 -8.12 -12.62 -12.99
N GLY A 149 -7.94 -13.84 -12.48
CA GLY A 149 -6.67 -14.59 -12.57
C GLY A 149 -5.71 -14.30 -11.41
N PHE A 150 -6.06 -13.38 -10.51
CA PHE A 150 -5.26 -13.01 -9.35
C PHE A 150 -5.92 -13.40 -8.03
N ASP A 151 -5.08 -13.75 -7.06
CA ASP A 151 -5.50 -13.88 -5.66
C ASP A 151 -5.67 -12.50 -5.01
N ARG A 152 -6.46 -12.48 -3.93
CA ARG A 152 -6.47 -11.39 -2.94
C ARG A 152 -5.25 -11.56 -2.03
N GLY A 153 -4.11 -11.02 -2.47
CA GLY A 153 -2.83 -11.14 -1.76
C GLY A 153 -2.75 -10.16 -0.59
N HIS A 154 -2.48 -10.67 0.61
CA HIS A 154 -2.35 -9.85 1.81
C HIS A 154 -1.03 -9.06 1.78
N MET A 155 -1.06 -7.77 2.14
CA MET A 155 0.18 -7.04 2.46
C MET A 155 0.63 -7.32 3.89
N ALA A 156 -0.27 -7.09 4.86
CA ALA A 156 -0.11 -7.52 6.26
C ALA A 156 -0.69 -8.93 6.40
N ALA A 157 0.17 -9.92 6.58
CA ALA A 157 -0.20 -11.32 6.44
C ALA A 157 -0.96 -11.81 7.68
N ALA A 158 -2.08 -12.52 7.49
CA ALA A 158 -2.87 -13.08 8.60
C ALA A 158 -2.03 -13.92 9.60
N GLY A 159 -0.99 -14.59 9.11
CA GLY A 159 -0.08 -15.39 9.94
C GLY A 159 0.77 -14.59 10.94
N ASN A 160 0.83 -13.26 10.79
CA ASN A 160 1.63 -12.36 11.62
C ASN A 160 0.86 -11.82 12.84
N HIS A 161 -0.47 -12.00 12.86
CA HIS A 161 -1.39 -11.34 13.78
C HIS A 161 -2.25 -12.36 14.56
N ARG A 162 -1.60 -13.12 15.45
CA ARG A 162 -2.20 -14.29 16.13
C ARG A 162 -2.44 -14.11 17.63
N LEU A 163 -2.29 -12.89 18.16
CA LEU A 163 -2.62 -12.61 19.56
C LEU A 163 -4.12 -12.71 19.85
N HIS A 164 -4.96 -12.30 18.90
CA HIS A 164 -6.40 -12.27 19.05
C HIS A 164 -7.10 -12.47 17.71
N GLN A 165 -8.28 -13.12 17.70
CA GLN A 165 -9.05 -13.41 16.49
C GLN A 165 -9.30 -12.16 15.65
N LYS A 166 -9.71 -11.06 16.31
CA LYS A 166 -9.91 -9.75 15.68
C LYS A 166 -8.67 -9.23 14.92
N HIS A 167 -7.45 -9.44 15.44
CA HIS A 167 -6.24 -8.97 14.78
C HIS A 167 -6.06 -9.69 13.44
N CYS A 168 -6.31 -11.00 13.41
CA CYS A 168 -6.30 -11.81 12.20
C CYS A 168 -7.42 -11.38 11.23
N GLU A 169 -8.66 -11.21 11.71
CA GLU A 169 -9.81 -10.81 10.87
C GLU A 169 -9.62 -9.46 10.18
N GLU A 170 -9.00 -8.48 10.86
CA GLU A 170 -8.73 -7.17 10.29
C GLU A 170 -7.73 -7.22 9.13
N THR A 171 -6.94 -8.29 8.98
CA THR A 171 -6.08 -8.48 7.81
C THR A 171 -6.86 -8.83 6.55
N PHE A 172 -8.10 -9.32 6.67
CA PHE A 172 -8.95 -9.72 5.54
C PHE A 172 -9.77 -8.56 4.93
N TYR A 173 -9.55 -7.33 5.41
CA TYR A 173 -10.07 -6.16 4.70
C TYR A 173 -9.46 -6.04 3.32
N LEU A 174 -10.28 -5.80 2.30
CA LEU A 174 -9.81 -5.60 0.92
C LEU A 174 -8.91 -4.37 0.75
N SER A 175 -8.93 -3.44 1.71
CA SER A 175 -7.97 -2.33 1.76
C SER A 175 -6.53 -2.81 1.99
N ASN A 176 -6.31 -3.97 2.61
CA ASN A 176 -5.02 -4.64 2.81
C ASN A 176 -4.62 -5.59 1.66
N MET A 177 -5.43 -5.66 0.60
CA MET A 177 -5.19 -6.58 -0.52
C MET A 177 -4.53 -5.88 -1.70
N ALA A 178 -3.72 -6.64 -2.43
CA ALA A 178 -3.38 -6.33 -3.81
C ALA A 178 -3.52 -7.58 -4.69
N PRO A 179 -3.79 -7.43 -6.00
CA PRO A 179 -3.80 -8.55 -6.93
C PRO A 179 -2.42 -9.21 -7.01
N GLN A 180 -2.34 -10.48 -6.62
CA GLN A 180 -1.12 -11.27 -6.67
C GLN A 180 -1.30 -12.51 -7.53
N VAL A 181 -0.28 -12.89 -8.29
CA VAL A 181 -0.26 -14.21 -8.95
C VAL A 181 -0.41 -15.28 -7.87
N GLY A 182 -1.32 -16.23 -8.08
CA GLY A 182 -1.66 -17.24 -7.08
C GLY A 182 -0.56 -18.29 -6.92
N GLN A 183 -0.61 -19.33 -7.77
CA GLN A 183 0.38 -20.40 -7.79
C GLN A 183 1.75 -19.88 -8.25
N GLY A 184 2.80 -20.29 -7.56
CA GLY A 184 4.18 -19.87 -7.79
C GLY A 184 4.53 -18.50 -7.22
N PHE A 185 3.58 -17.78 -6.61
CA PHE A 185 3.85 -16.49 -5.98
C PHE A 185 3.14 -16.34 -4.63
N ASN A 186 1.91 -15.82 -4.56
CA ASN A 186 1.17 -15.58 -3.30
C ASN A 186 1.12 -16.83 -2.40
N ARG A 187 0.81 -17.99 -3.00
CA ARG A 187 0.62 -19.25 -2.28
C ARG A 187 1.94 -19.96 -1.96
N ASP A 188 3.03 -19.55 -2.60
CA ASP A 188 4.32 -20.25 -2.62
C ASP A 188 5.45 -19.27 -2.27
N ALA A 189 6.18 -18.73 -3.26
CA ALA A 189 7.39 -17.93 -3.05
C ALA A 189 7.20 -16.70 -2.13
N TRP A 190 6.08 -15.98 -2.25
CA TRP A 190 5.77 -14.85 -1.38
C TRP A 190 5.50 -15.30 0.06
N ASN A 191 4.73 -16.38 0.24
CA ASN A 191 4.51 -16.99 1.56
C ASN A 191 5.83 -17.54 2.16
N SER A 192 6.78 -18.02 1.35
CA SER A 192 8.12 -18.37 1.83
C SER A 192 8.86 -17.17 2.42
N LEU A 193 8.78 -16.00 1.79
CA LEU A 193 9.32 -14.76 2.36
C LEU A 193 8.59 -14.37 3.66
N GLU A 194 7.26 -14.49 3.71
CA GLU A 194 6.50 -14.23 4.94
C GLU A 194 6.87 -15.19 6.08
N MET A 195 7.07 -16.48 5.78
CA MET A 195 7.55 -17.47 6.75
C MET A 195 8.97 -17.14 7.24
N HIS A 196 9.85 -16.66 6.35
CA HIS A 196 11.18 -16.19 6.72
C HIS A 196 11.08 -15.00 7.69
N VAL A 197 10.31 -13.97 7.37
CA VAL A 197 10.12 -12.79 8.25
C VAL A 197 9.58 -13.20 9.63
N ARG A 198 8.62 -14.13 9.70
CA ARG A 198 8.16 -14.68 10.99
C ARG A 198 9.26 -15.45 11.72
N LYS A 199 10.09 -16.21 11.01
CA LYS A 199 11.20 -16.97 11.62
C LYS A 199 12.26 -16.04 12.23
N LEU A 200 12.42 -14.82 11.72
CA LEU A 200 13.35 -13.82 12.26
C LEU A 200 13.04 -13.47 13.73
N THR A 201 11.80 -13.64 14.21
CA THR A 201 11.45 -13.41 15.63
C THR A 201 12.09 -14.43 16.58
N LYS A 202 12.75 -15.47 16.06
CA LYS A 202 13.59 -16.39 16.84
C LYS A 202 15.00 -15.87 17.06
N SER A 203 15.45 -14.94 16.22
CA SER A 203 16.78 -14.32 16.26
C SER A 203 16.75 -12.90 16.80
N TYR A 204 15.62 -12.21 16.62
CA TYR A 204 15.40 -10.84 17.04
C TYR A 204 14.21 -10.76 17.99
N THR A 205 14.32 -9.94 19.04
CA THR A 205 13.25 -9.74 20.02
C THR A 205 12.05 -9.03 19.38
N ASN A 206 12.34 -8.04 18.54
CA ASN A 206 11.35 -7.28 17.77
C ASN A 206 11.73 -7.32 16.28
N VAL A 207 10.75 -7.57 15.42
CA VAL A 207 10.89 -7.51 13.96
C VAL A 207 9.89 -6.51 13.42
N TYR A 208 10.38 -5.47 12.78
CA TYR A 208 9.57 -4.45 12.11
C TYR A 208 9.61 -4.70 10.61
N VAL A 209 8.46 -4.71 9.96
CA VAL A 209 8.39 -4.96 8.51
C VAL A 209 7.43 -3.98 7.85
N CYS A 210 7.92 -3.33 6.80
CA CYS A 210 7.12 -2.56 5.85
C CYS A 210 6.94 -3.39 4.59
N THR A 211 5.69 -3.57 4.15
CA THR A 211 5.33 -4.31 2.94
C THR A 211 4.55 -3.41 1.99
N GLY A 212 4.81 -3.45 0.69
CA GLY A 212 4.03 -2.68 -0.28
C GLY A 212 4.23 -3.09 -1.74
N PRO A 213 3.40 -2.57 -2.65
CA PRO A 213 3.50 -2.79 -4.09
C PRO A 213 4.53 -1.86 -4.77
N LEU A 214 4.99 -2.25 -5.96
CA LEU A 214 5.79 -1.41 -6.86
C LEU A 214 5.29 -1.49 -8.30
N TYR A 215 5.48 -0.38 -9.02
CA TYR A 215 5.18 -0.23 -10.44
C TYR A 215 6.46 0.14 -11.19
N LEU A 216 7.29 -0.88 -11.47
CA LEU A 216 8.63 -0.67 -12.02
C LEU A 216 8.58 -0.47 -13.54
N PRO A 217 9.44 0.41 -14.08
CA PRO A 217 9.51 0.64 -15.51
C PRO A 217 10.26 -0.49 -16.22
N HIS A 218 9.94 -0.71 -17.49
CA HIS A 218 10.71 -1.57 -18.40
C HIS A 218 10.99 -0.81 -19.70
N LYS A 219 12.05 -1.22 -20.40
CA LYS A 219 12.44 -0.65 -21.69
C LYS A 219 11.72 -1.40 -22.81
N GLU A 220 11.08 -0.67 -23.71
CA GLU A 220 10.47 -1.24 -24.93
C GLU A 220 11.41 -1.08 -26.14
N ASP A 221 11.09 -1.73 -27.27
CA ASP A 221 11.90 -1.77 -28.50
C ASP A 221 12.23 -0.37 -29.06
N ASN A 222 11.39 0.62 -28.78
CA ASN A 222 11.62 2.01 -29.17
C ASN A 222 12.68 2.74 -28.30
N GLY A 223 13.29 2.04 -27.34
CA GLY A 223 14.33 2.54 -26.46
C GLY A 223 13.84 3.38 -25.28
N LYS A 224 12.53 3.62 -25.13
CA LYS A 224 11.95 4.40 -24.03
C LYS A 224 11.53 3.50 -22.87
N MET A 225 11.43 4.11 -21.69
CA MET A 225 10.99 3.43 -20.47
C MET A 225 9.50 3.66 -20.26
N TYR A 226 8.77 2.60 -19.93
CA TYR A 226 7.33 2.65 -19.64
C TYR A 226 7.01 1.91 -18.35
N VAL A 227 6.05 2.45 -17.60
CA VAL A 227 5.38 1.73 -16.52
C VAL A 227 4.05 1.23 -17.08
N LYS A 228 3.87 -0.09 -17.12
CA LYS A 228 2.65 -0.73 -17.60
C LYS A 228 2.23 -1.79 -16.60
N TYR A 229 0.96 -1.77 -16.25
CA TYR A 229 0.35 -2.73 -15.34
C TYR A 229 -1.13 -2.92 -15.70
N GLU A 230 -1.67 -4.08 -15.36
CA GLU A 230 -3.10 -4.37 -15.53
C GLU A 230 -3.92 -3.70 -14.43
N VAL A 231 -5.18 -3.37 -14.73
CA VAL A 231 -6.19 -3.02 -13.73
C VAL A 231 -7.36 -3.99 -13.85
N ILE A 232 -7.86 -4.50 -12.73
CA ILE A 232 -8.92 -5.51 -12.69
C ILE A 232 -10.22 -4.97 -12.11
N GLY A 233 -11.34 -5.56 -12.55
CA GLY A 233 -12.67 -5.22 -12.05
C GLY A 233 -13.20 -3.85 -12.48
N SER A 234 -14.45 -3.56 -12.10
CA SER A 234 -15.09 -2.27 -12.40
C SER A 234 -14.46 -1.12 -11.63
N ASN A 235 -13.85 -1.41 -10.47
CA ASN A 235 -13.17 -0.39 -9.65
C ASN A 235 -11.72 -0.14 -10.08
N THR A 236 -11.24 -0.79 -11.15
CA THR A 236 -9.90 -0.59 -11.73
C THR A 236 -8.78 -0.77 -10.69
N VAL A 237 -8.81 -1.89 -9.97
CA VAL A 237 -7.81 -2.22 -8.95
C VAL A 237 -6.49 -2.55 -9.65
N ALA A 238 -5.42 -1.83 -9.31
CA ALA A 238 -4.14 -1.99 -9.98
C ALA A 238 -3.47 -3.32 -9.60
N VAL A 239 -2.87 -3.99 -10.59
CA VAL A 239 -2.04 -5.19 -10.43
C VAL A 239 -0.57 -4.77 -10.35
N PRO A 240 0.08 -4.80 -9.17
CA PRO A 240 1.48 -4.38 -9.05
C PRO A 240 2.40 -5.23 -9.89
N THR A 241 3.47 -4.62 -10.40
CA THR A 241 4.51 -5.34 -11.14
C THR A 241 5.39 -6.18 -10.21
N HIS A 242 5.63 -5.66 -9.00
CA HIS A 242 6.48 -6.26 -7.97
C HIS A 242 5.91 -5.92 -6.60
N PHE A 243 6.40 -6.61 -5.58
CA PHE A 243 6.17 -6.29 -4.17
C PHE A 243 7.49 -6.22 -3.44
N TYR A 244 7.53 -5.46 -2.35
CA TYR A 244 8.69 -5.37 -1.49
C TYR A 244 8.38 -5.75 -0.04
N LYS A 245 9.42 -6.16 0.68
CA LYS A 245 9.47 -6.10 2.14
C LYS A 245 10.79 -5.46 2.57
N VAL A 246 10.72 -4.46 3.45
CA VAL A 246 11.89 -3.89 4.15
C VAL A 246 11.73 -4.20 5.63
N ILE A 247 12.72 -4.86 6.20
CA ILE A 247 12.67 -5.46 7.53
C ILE A 247 13.80 -4.90 8.38
N VAL A 248 13.51 -4.57 9.64
CA VAL A 248 14.51 -4.31 10.69
C VAL A 248 14.27 -5.25 11.85
N GLY A 249 15.30 -6.04 12.20
CA GLY A 249 15.35 -6.86 13.40
C GLY A 249 16.16 -6.21 14.51
N GLU A 250 15.62 -6.21 15.72
CA GLU A 250 16.31 -5.80 16.95
C GLU A 250 16.88 -7.03 17.67
N ALA A 251 18.20 -7.15 17.75
CA ALA A 251 18.86 -8.19 18.53
C ALA A 251 18.77 -7.90 20.05
N THR A 252 19.05 -8.91 20.86
CA THR A 252 19.05 -8.79 22.33
C THR A 252 20.12 -7.82 22.85
N ASP A 253 21.20 -7.59 22.10
CA ASP A 253 22.24 -6.61 22.39
C ASP A 253 21.95 -5.22 21.79
N HIS A 254 20.71 -4.97 21.40
CA HIS A 254 20.20 -3.73 20.79
C HIS A 254 20.78 -3.41 19.41
N LYS A 255 21.52 -4.32 18.79
CA LYS A 255 21.96 -4.16 17.40
C LYS A 255 20.80 -4.27 16.43
N LEU A 256 20.89 -3.48 15.38
CA LEU A 256 19.87 -3.38 14.34
C LEU A 256 20.37 -4.03 13.06
N HIS A 257 19.56 -4.91 12.50
CA HIS A 257 19.86 -5.63 11.26
C HIS A 257 18.76 -5.39 10.26
N MET A 258 19.12 -5.03 9.02
CA MET A 258 18.15 -4.75 7.97
C MET A 258 18.21 -5.82 6.88
N GLU A 259 17.04 -6.20 6.37
CA GLU A 259 16.89 -6.96 5.13
C GLU A 259 15.89 -6.26 4.19
N ALA A 260 16.12 -6.34 2.89
CA ALA A 260 15.28 -5.68 1.89
C ALA A 260 15.11 -6.58 0.66
N TYR A 261 13.87 -6.86 0.30
CA TYR A 261 13.50 -7.77 -0.79
C TYR A 261 12.59 -7.10 -1.79
N VAL A 262 12.78 -7.40 -3.09
CA VAL A 262 11.85 -7.08 -4.17
C VAL A 262 11.55 -8.33 -4.98
N MET A 263 10.29 -8.74 -5.03
CA MET A 263 9.86 -9.92 -5.76
C MET A 263 8.88 -9.55 -6.89
N PRO A 264 9.08 -10.07 -8.11
CA PRO A 264 8.16 -9.83 -9.22
C PRO A 264 6.83 -10.55 -9.01
N ASN A 265 5.72 -9.89 -9.35
CA ASN A 265 4.37 -10.46 -9.29
C ASN A 265 4.12 -11.42 -10.46
N LYS A 266 4.84 -12.54 -10.46
CA LYS A 266 4.82 -13.58 -11.49
C LYS A 266 5.11 -14.95 -10.87
N VAL A 267 4.90 -16.02 -11.62
CA VAL A 267 5.29 -17.37 -11.20
C VAL A 267 6.82 -17.40 -10.95
N ILE A 268 7.21 -17.83 -9.75
CA ILE A 268 8.60 -18.05 -9.34
C ILE A 268 8.76 -19.54 -9.01
N SER A 269 9.87 -20.14 -9.44
CA SER A 269 10.16 -21.54 -9.11
C SER A 269 10.38 -21.70 -7.61
N ASN A 270 9.84 -22.77 -7.02
CA ASN A 270 10.00 -23.09 -5.60
C ASN A 270 11.46 -23.32 -5.18
N ASP A 271 12.33 -23.67 -6.14
CA ASP A 271 13.77 -23.85 -5.89
C ASP A 271 14.55 -22.53 -5.85
N THR A 272 13.91 -21.40 -6.17
CA THR A 272 14.55 -20.09 -6.19
C THR A 272 14.79 -19.60 -4.75
N PRO A 273 16.05 -19.43 -4.31
CA PRO A 273 16.32 -19.01 -2.93
C PRO A 273 15.99 -17.53 -2.72
N LEU A 274 15.51 -17.15 -1.53
CA LEU A 274 15.04 -15.78 -1.24
C LEU A 274 16.13 -14.71 -1.41
N ASN A 275 17.41 -15.07 -1.20
CA ASN A 275 18.52 -14.14 -1.30
C ASN A 275 18.69 -13.53 -2.71
N VAL A 276 18.21 -14.19 -3.77
CA VAL A 276 18.27 -13.61 -5.14
C VAL A 276 17.38 -12.39 -5.30
N PHE A 277 16.41 -12.20 -4.39
CA PHE A 277 15.50 -11.07 -4.37
C PHE A 277 15.96 -9.95 -3.44
N GLN A 278 17.11 -10.12 -2.76
CA GLN A 278 17.67 -9.07 -1.91
C GLN A 278 18.16 -7.91 -2.77
N VAL A 279 17.79 -6.69 -2.37
CA VAL A 279 18.22 -5.45 -3.01
C VAL A 279 18.70 -4.46 -1.97
N GLN A 280 19.41 -3.42 -2.40
CA GLN A 280 19.70 -2.31 -1.50
C GLN A 280 18.40 -1.60 -1.12
N PRO A 281 18.15 -1.30 0.17
CA PRO A 281 16.90 -0.67 0.61
C PRO A 281 16.60 0.64 -0.13
N GLU A 282 17.63 1.42 -0.47
CA GLU A 282 17.52 2.70 -1.18
C GLU A 282 16.96 2.51 -2.60
N THR A 283 17.09 1.31 -3.18
CA THR A 283 16.46 0.95 -4.46
C THR A 283 14.94 0.92 -4.31
N ILE A 284 14.45 0.38 -3.19
CA ILE A 284 13.02 0.31 -2.88
C ILE A 284 12.50 1.70 -2.56
N GLU A 285 13.24 2.49 -1.78
CA GLU A 285 12.86 3.88 -1.45
C GLU A 285 12.66 4.73 -2.70
N ARG A 286 13.61 4.65 -3.64
CA ARG A 286 13.54 5.34 -4.94
C ARG A 286 12.36 4.88 -5.78
N ALA A 287 12.09 3.57 -5.81
CA ALA A 287 11.02 2.99 -6.62
C ALA A 287 9.62 3.23 -6.03
N ALA A 288 9.49 3.22 -4.71
CA ALA A 288 8.23 3.44 -4.00
C ALA A 288 7.90 4.92 -3.80
N GLY A 289 8.90 5.80 -3.80
CA GLY A 289 8.73 7.20 -3.42
C GLY A 289 8.48 7.37 -1.92
N LEU A 290 9.07 6.49 -1.10
CA LEU A 290 8.93 6.42 0.35
C LEU A 290 10.31 6.31 1.00
N LEU A 291 10.41 6.68 2.28
CA LEU A 291 11.61 6.41 3.09
C LEU A 291 11.27 5.35 4.13
N PHE A 292 12.11 4.33 4.31
CA PHE A 292 11.84 3.28 5.28
C PHE A 292 12.79 3.40 6.46
N PHE A 293 12.23 3.33 7.67
CA PHE A 293 13.00 3.42 8.91
C PHE A 293 13.81 4.71 9.01
N ASP A 294 13.21 5.86 8.68
CA ASP A 294 13.90 7.15 8.56
C ASP A 294 14.48 7.69 9.87
N GLN A 295 14.04 7.15 11.01
CA GLN A 295 14.62 7.42 12.33
C GLN A 295 15.91 6.64 12.60
N ILE A 296 16.29 5.69 11.73
CA ILE A 296 17.54 4.92 11.83
C ILE A 296 18.55 5.51 10.84
N ASN A 297 19.67 6.02 11.34
CA ASN A 297 20.78 6.32 10.45
C ASN A 297 21.38 5.00 9.94
N ARG A 298 21.55 4.84 8.62
CA ARG A 298 22.05 3.58 8.03
C ARG A 298 23.39 3.14 8.61
N ASN A 299 24.23 4.07 9.07
CA ASN A 299 25.52 3.75 9.72
C ASN A 299 25.37 3.15 11.13
N GLN A 300 24.18 3.19 11.73
CA GLN A 300 23.87 2.54 13.01
C GLN A 300 23.45 1.08 12.84
N LEU A 301 23.16 0.65 11.60
CA LEU A 301 22.86 -0.76 11.32
C LEU A 301 24.14 -1.58 11.42
N THR A 302 24.03 -2.74 12.06
CA THR A 302 25.13 -3.72 12.12
C THR A 302 25.28 -4.49 10.80
N SER A 303 24.18 -4.69 10.07
CA SER A 303 24.21 -5.32 8.75
C SER A 303 23.04 -4.93 7.86
N ILE A 304 23.26 -4.95 6.55
CA ILE A 304 22.21 -4.92 5.51
C ILE A 304 22.34 -6.18 4.66
N ASN A 305 21.25 -6.94 4.54
CA ASN A 305 21.18 -8.18 3.75
C ASN A 305 22.28 -9.18 4.13
N GLY A 306 22.56 -9.31 5.44
CA GLY A 306 23.61 -10.19 5.98
C GLY A 306 25.05 -9.66 5.86
N ASN A 307 25.27 -8.55 5.15
CA ASN A 307 26.59 -7.93 5.03
C ASN A 307 26.79 -6.87 6.12
N LYS A 308 27.94 -6.89 6.80
CA LYS A 308 28.28 -5.87 7.79
C LYS A 308 28.47 -4.50 7.11
N ILE A 309 28.06 -3.44 7.81
CA ILE A 309 28.33 -2.05 7.43
C ILE A 309 29.66 -1.59 8.03
#